data_AF-A0A9Q9IQG6-F1
#
_entry.id   AF-A0A9Q9IQG6-F1
#
_cell.length_a   1.000
_cell.length_b   1.000
_cell.length_c   1.000
_cell.angle_alpha   90.00
_cell.angle_beta   90.00
_cell.angle_gamma   90.00
#
_symmetry.space_group_name_H-M   'P 1'
#
loop_
_entity.id
_entity.type
_entity.pdbx_description
1 polymer ?
#
loop_
_entity_poly.entity_id
_entity_poly.type
_entity_poly.pdbx_seq_one_letter_code
_entity_poly.pdbx_strand_id
1 'polypeptide(L)'
;MRFAATALTAVAVLAAGGAASASNGQQPRGCADRTLLFCEDFERLPPGGPATLDWGVDTRHGLLRVQQQRHNRVLNVHTEGNGRAFLRVDDFAAPGNAFYGRVRLKVDAFPTAPDWAHFTLVEITGSGSSEVVRPVGGQWAPPLQGSFWGVGADGGPTGDWTDWRESAPTTADRWQCFEWQWDPADNRVALWIDGVARPDLSATTTRHGGNPVDFVLPKADTVKLGWQLYQPGPTPAHFDVWLDDIALATRRLGC
;
A
#
# COMPACT_ATOMS: atom_id res chain seq x y z
N MET A 1 -3.12 -78.59 -20.29
CA MET A 1 -3.01 -77.48 -19.32
C MET A 1 -2.48 -76.27 -20.07
N ARG A 2 -3.34 -75.29 -20.35
CA ARG A 2 -3.01 -74.10 -21.17
C ARG A 2 -3.10 -72.87 -20.27
N PHE A 3 -2.00 -72.13 -20.15
CA PHE A 3 -1.94 -70.82 -19.49
C PHE A 3 -2.48 -69.75 -20.45
N ALA A 4 -3.40 -68.91 -19.97
CA ALA A 4 -3.83 -67.69 -20.65
C ALA A 4 -3.49 -66.50 -19.75
N ALA A 5 -2.61 -65.64 -20.24
CA ALA A 5 -2.22 -64.39 -19.59
C ALA A 5 -3.14 -63.26 -20.09
N THR A 6 -3.80 -62.58 -19.16
CA THR A 6 -4.67 -61.43 -19.44
C THR A 6 -3.85 -60.15 -19.37
N ALA A 7 -3.71 -59.44 -20.49
CA ALA A 7 -3.07 -58.13 -20.56
C ALA A 7 -4.10 -57.04 -20.24
N LEU A 8 -3.83 -56.21 -19.22
CA LEU A 8 -4.57 -54.96 -18.97
C LEU A 8 -3.99 -53.84 -19.84
N THR A 9 -4.82 -53.28 -20.72
CA THR A 9 -4.50 -52.08 -21.50
C THR A 9 -4.98 -50.84 -20.74
N ALA A 10 -4.04 -50.03 -20.26
CA ALA A 10 -4.34 -48.71 -19.69
C ALA A 10 -4.45 -47.68 -20.81
N VAL A 11 -5.60 -47.01 -20.92
CA VAL A 11 -5.80 -45.89 -21.85
C VAL A 11 -5.44 -44.59 -21.12
N ALA A 12 -4.37 -43.94 -21.56
CA ALA A 12 -3.97 -42.63 -21.08
C ALA A 12 -4.83 -41.54 -21.74
N VAL A 13 -5.53 -40.74 -20.93
CA VAL A 13 -6.26 -39.55 -21.37
C VAL A 13 -5.26 -38.41 -21.51
N LEU A 14 -5.02 -37.95 -22.75
CA LEU A 14 -4.24 -36.74 -23.04
C LEU A 14 -5.10 -35.51 -22.70
N ALA A 15 -4.89 -34.93 -21.53
CA ALA A 15 -5.37 -33.60 -21.22
C ALA A 15 -4.52 -32.56 -21.96
N ALA A 16 -5.12 -31.84 -22.90
CA ALA A 16 -4.52 -30.69 -23.55
C ALA A 16 -4.35 -29.57 -22.50
N GLY A 17 -3.15 -29.48 -21.92
CA GLY A 17 -2.72 -28.35 -21.11
C GLY A 17 -2.58 -27.12 -22.01
N GLY A 18 -3.61 -26.29 -22.06
CA GLY A 18 -3.50 -24.94 -22.58
C GLY A 18 -2.50 -24.18 -21.72
N ALA A 19 -1.28 -23.98 -22.25
CA ALA A 19 -0.29 -23.09 -21.66
C ALA A 19 -0.87 -21.67 -21.71
N ALA A 20 -1.47 -21.24 -20.60
CA ALA A 20 -1.70 -19.84 -20.34
C ALA A 20 -0.34 -19.16 -20.36
N SER A 21 -0.07 -18.44 -21.45
CA SER A 21 1.10 -17.58 -21.56
C SER A 21 0.98 -16.54 -20.45
N ALA A 22 1.75 -16.72 -19.38
CA ALA A 22 2.02 -15.68 -18.41
C ALA A 22 2.72 -14.56 -19.18
N SER A 23 1.97 -13.56 -19.61
CA SER A 23 2.53 -12.32 -20.10
C SER A 23 3.27 -11.69 -18.91
N ASN A 24 4.59 -11.85 -18.88
CA ASN A 24 5.51 -10.92 -18.21
C ASN A 24 5.41 -9.56 -18.91
N GLY A 25 4.24 -8.93 -18.78
CA GLY A 25 3.99 -7.58 -19.25
C GLY A 25 4.77 -6.67 -18.33
N GLN A 26 5.99 -6.35 -18.74
CA GLN A 26 6.78 -5.28 -18.17
C GLN A 26 5.99 -3.98 -18.41
N GLN A 27 5.12 -3.65 -17.45
CA GLN A 27 4.26 -2.47 -17.52
C GLN A 27 5.15 -1.23 -17.67
N PRO A 28 4.77 -0.25 -18.51
CA PRO A 28 5.55 0.96 -18.70
C PRO A 28 5.71 1.67 -17.35
N ARG A 29 6.93 1.67 -16.82
CA ARG A 29 7.33 2.32 -15.56
C ARG A 29 7.56 3.81 -15.76
N GLY A 30 6.55 4.53 -16.24
CA GLY A 30 6.72 5.97 -16.47
C GLY A 30 5.40 6.73 -16.48
N CYS A 31 5.49 8.01 -16.12
CA CYS A 31 4.35 8.93 -16.00
C CYS A 31 3.74 9.40 -17.34
N ALA A 32 3.89 8.63 -18.42
CA ALA A 32 3.39 8.99 -19.75
C ALA A 32 2.01 8.40 -20.09
N ASP A 33 1.46 7.54 -19.23
CA ASP A 33 0.18 6.87 -19.45
C ASP A 33 -1.00 7.83 -19.18
N ARG A 34 -1.92 7.96 -20.15
CA ARG A 34 -3.11 8.83 -20.09
C ARG A 34 -4.17 8.36 -19.09
N THR A 35 -4.05 7.15 -18.55
CA THR A 35 -4.96 6.62 -17.52
C THR A 35 -4.55 7.01 -16.10
N LEU A 36 -3.38 7.67 -15.96
CA LEU A 36 -2.88 8.20 -14.69
C LEU A 36 -3.62 9.50 -14.36
N LEU A 37 -4.18 9.55 -13.16
CA LEU A 37 -4.75 10.74 -12.53
C LEU A 37 -3.68 11.55 -11.79
N PHE A 38 -2.64 10.86 -11.31
CA PHE A 38 -1.44 11.43 -10.70
C PHE A 38 -0.26 10.47 -10.92
N CYS A 39 0.95 11.00 -11.11
CA CYS A 39 2.15 10.18 -11.19
C CYS A 39 3.39 10.96 -10.77
N GLU A 40 4.27 10.30 -10.02
CA GLU A 40 5.57 10.82 -9.63
C GLU A 40 6.59 9.67 -9.57
N ASP A 41 7.63 9.76 -10.42
CA ASP A 41 8.77 8.85 -10.49
C ASP A 41 10.08 9.52 -10.01
N PHE A 42 10.01 10.78 -9.59
CA PHE A 42 11.10 11.62 -9.08
C PHE A 42 12.23 11.90 -10.08
N GLU A 43 12.18 11.36 -11.30
CA GLU A 43 13.26 11.45 -12.27
C GLU A 43 13.45 12.86 -12.84
N ARG A 44 12.44 13.70 -12.69
CA ARG A 44 12.45 15.10 -13.13
C ARG A 44 12.86 16.07 -12.02
N LEU A 45 12.87 15.64 -10.77
CA LEU A 45 13.16 16.51 -9.63
C LEU A 45 14.66 16.52 -9.30
N PRO A 46 15.27 17.68 -9.00
CA PRO A 46 16.65 17.73 -8.54
C PRO A 46 16.79 17.01 -7.18
N PRO A 47 17.95 16.41 -6.87
CA PRO A 47 18.22 15.91 -5.53
C PRO A 47 18.13 17.04 -4.48
N GLY A 48 17.59 16.71 -3.30
CA GLY A 48 17.36 17.68 -2.22
C GLY A 48 15.90 17.75 -1.80
N GLY A 49 15.47 18.88 -1.25
CA GLY A 49 14.08 19.08 -0.84
C GLY A 49 13.11 19.05 -2.03
N PRO A 50 11.80 18.90 -1.76
CA PRO A 50 10.77 18.90 -2.79
C PRO A 50 10.76 20.24 -3.53
N ALA A 51 11.03 20.20 -4.84
CA ALA A 51 11.12 21.37 -5.72
C ALA A 51 10.10 21.25 -6.87
N THR A 52 8.83 21.11 -6.52
CA THR A 52 7.72 20.96 -7.47
C THR A 52 6.46 21.66 -6.98
N LEU A 53 5.51 21.88 -7.89
CA LEU A 53 4.15 22.34 -7.63
C LEU A 53 3.11 21.24 -7.84
N ASP A 54 3.51 20.05 -8.30
CA ASP A 54 2.61 18.95 -8.64
C ASP A 54 2.04 18.25 -7.38
N TRP A 55 2.66 18.48 -6.22
CA TRP A 55 2.24 17.96 -4.94
C TRP A 55 2.75 18.82 -3.78
N GLY A 56 2.07 18.74 -2.64
CA GLY A 56 2.40 19.43 -1.39
C GLY A 56 3.12 18.55 -0.37
N VAL A 57 3.45 19.14 0.78
CA VAL A 57 4.21 18.50 1.86
C VAL A 57 3.46 18.65 3.19
N ASP A 58 3.28 17.54 3.92
CA ASP A 58 2.76 17.54 5.30
C ASP A 58 3.81 16.94 6.23
N THR A 59 4.40 17.76 7.11
CA THR A 59 5.49 17.33 8.00
C THR A 59 5.31 17.79 9.44
N ARG A 60 5.77 16.95 10.37
CA ARG A 60 6.00 17.27 11.77
C ARG A 60 7.16 16.39 12.26
N HIS A 61 8.27 16.99 12.66
CA HIS A 61 9.50 16.24 12.99
C HIS A 61 9.91 15.27 11.87
N GLY A 62 9.80 15.72 10.62
CA GLY A 62 10.11 14.91 9.46
C GLY A 62 10.48 15.75 8.26
N LEU A 63 11.11 15.10 7.29
CA LEU A 63 11.66 15.70 6.08
C LEU A 63 11.40 14.78 4.89
N LEU A 64 11.19 15.39 3.72
CA LEU A 64 11.18 14.70 2.43
C LEU A 64 12.35 15.17 1.60
N ARG A 65 13.08 14.23 0.98
CA ARG A 65 14.23 14.52 0.13
C ARG A 65 14.25 13.59 -1.08
N VAL A 66 14.34 14.17 -2.27
CA VAL A 66 14.70 13.42 -3.48
C VAL A 66 16.16 13.02 -3.36
N GLN A 67 16.42 11.72 -3.40
CA GLN A 67 17.76 11.15 -3.32
C GLN A 67 18.14 10.49 -4.64
N GLN A 68 19.36 10.73 -5.08
CA GLN A 68 19.95 10.00 -6.19
C GLN A 68 20.37 8.60 -5.71
N GLN A 69 19.83 7.56 -6.33
CA GLN A 69 20.36 6.20 -6.24
C GLN A 69 21.19 5.89 -7.49
N ARG A 70 21.75 4.67 -7.58
CA ARG A 70 22.68 4.30 -8.64
C ARG A 70 22.11 4.50 -10.05
N HIS A 71 20.80 4.28 -10.24
CA HIS A 71 20.16 4.27 -11.56
C HIS A 71 18.86 5.08 -11.66
N ASN A 72 18.35 5.58 -10.54
CA ASN A 72 17.07 6.27 -10.43
C ASN A 72 17.12 7.31 -9.31
N ARG A 73 16.08 8.13 -9.21
CA ARG A 73 15.79 9.00 -8.09
C ARG A 73 14.61 8.44 -7.30
N VAL A 74 14.64 8.64 -5.99
CA VAL A 74 13.58 8.19 -5.09
C VAL A 74 13.29 9.28 -4.07
N LEU A 75 12.11 9.27 -3.49
CA LEU A 75 11.79 10.10 -2.35
C LEU A 75 12.18 9.39 -1.07
N ASN A 76 13.16 9.90 -0.34
CA ASN A 76 13.40 9.53 1.03
C ASN A 76 12.55 10.39 1.97
N VAL A 77 11.89 9.72 2.88
CA VAL A 77 11.13 10.27 3.98
C VAL A 77 11.88 9.90 5.25
N HIS A 78 12.25 10.91 6.03
CA HIS A 78 12.92 10.73 7.31
C HIS A 78 12.07 11.37 8.42
N THR A 79 11.86 10.67 9.52
CA THR A 79 11.12 11.20 10.68
C THR A 79 11.81 10.86 11.99
N GLU A 80 11.73 11.77 12.96
CA GLU A 80 12.23 11.61 14.33
C GLU A 80 11.07 11.34 15.29
N GLY A 81 11.26 10.41 16.23
CA GLY A 81 10.26 10.01 17.22
C GLY A 81 8.94 9.57 16.58
N ASN A 82 7.82 10.14 17.04
CA ASN A 82 6.49 9.95 16.45
C ASN A 82 6.17 11.01 15.37
N GLY A 83 7.17 11.35 14.58
CA GLY A 83 7.06 12.29 13.49
C GLY A 83 6.15 11.81 12.36
N ARG A 84 5.88 12.74 11.44
CA ARG A 84 5.28 12.44 10.15
C ARG A 84 5.93 13.24 9.04
N ALA A 85 5.95 12.67 7.85
CA ALA A 85 6.33 13.33 6.62
C ALA A 85 5.64 12.65 5.44
N PHE A 86 4.83 13.41 4.71
CA PHE A 86 4.09 12.94 3.56
C PHE A 86 4.27 13.87 2.35
N LEU A 87 4.36 13.26 1.17
CA LEU A 87 3.92 13.88 -0.08
C LEU A 87 2.39 13.90 -0.05
N ARG A 88 1.79 15.02 -0.43
CA ARG A 88 0.33 15.24 -0.41
C ARG A 88 -0.18 15.65 -1.78
N VAL A 89 -1.12 14.89 -2.32
CA VAL A 89 -1.90 15.23 -3.52
C VAL A 89 -3.23 15.78 -3.03
N ASP A 90 -3.39 17.09 -3.15
CA ASP A 90 -4.64 17.80 -2.84
C ASP A 90 -5.53 17.91 -4.10
N ASP A 91 -6.79 18.28 -3.92
CA ASP A 91 -7.78 18.46 -4.99
C ASP A 91 -7.90 17.23 -5.92
N PHE A 92 -7.58 16.04 -5.39
CA PHE A 92 -7.62 14.80 -6.13
C PHE A 92 -9.06 14.47 -6.51
N ALA A 93 -9.30 14.17 -7.79
CA ALA A 93 -10.62 13.83 -8.28
C ALA A 93 -10.56 12.65 -9.25
N ALA A 94 -11.01 11.49 -8.78
CA ALA A 94 -11.22 10.32 -9.63
C ALA A 94 -12.68 10.27 -10.14
N PRO A 95 -12.92 9.85 -11.39
CA PRO A 95 -14.27 9.56 -11.88
C PRO A 95 -15.01 8.59 -10.95
N GLY A 96 -16.21 8.98 -10.50
CA GLY A 96 -16.98 8.19 -9.55
C GLY A 96 -16.32 8.00 -8.17
N ASN A 97 -15.25 8.75 -7.87
CA ASN A 97 -14.38 8.57 -6.71
C ASN A 97 -13.77 7.15 -6.63
N ALA A 98 -13.71 6.41 -7.73
CA ALA A 98 -13.14 5.08 -7.80
C ALA A 98 -11.76 5.14 -8.46
N PHE A 99 -10.74 4.59 -7.81
CA PHE A 99 -9.38 4.62 -8.34
C PHE A 99 -8.50 3.52 -7.75
N TYR A 100 -7.37 3.31 -8.41
CA TYR A 100 -6.26 2.50 -7.91
C TYR A 100 -5.11 3.43 -7.54
N GLY A 101 -4.37 3.07 -6.50
CA GLY A 101 -3.08 3.67 -6.22
C GLY A 101 -1.98 2.62 -6.19
N ARG A 102 -0.78 3.01 -6.55
CA ARG A 102 0.44 2.20 -6.48
C ARG A 102 1.57 3.02 -5.94
N VAL A 103 2.40 2.40 -5.10
CA VAL A 103 3.71 2.93 -4.70
C VAL A 103 4.68 1.77 -4.54
N ARG A 104 5.92 1.96 -4.97
CA ARG A 104 7.01 1.11 -4.49
C ARG A 104 7.56 1.76 -3.24
N LEU A 105 7.69 0.98 -2.18
CA LEU A 105 8.20 1.49 -0.92
C LEU A 105 9.23 0.54 -0.32
N LYS A 106 10.18 1.10 0.41
CA LYS A 106 11.14 0.39 1.26
C LYS A 106 11.18 1.09 2.61
N VAL A 107 11.06 0.34 3.70
CA VAL A 107 11.17 0.88 5.07
C VAL A 107 12.44 0.33 5.68
N ASP A 108 13.30 1.19 6.23
CA ASP A 108 14.58 0.78 6.83
C ASP A 108 14.36 -0.14 8.04
N ALA A 109 13.48 0.27 8.95
CA ALA A 109 13.10 -0.48 10.14
C ALA A 109 11.65 -0.15 10.55
N PHE A 110 10.98 -1.10 11.20
CA PHE A 110 9.63 -0.93 11.75
C PHE A 110 9.70 -0.73 13.27
N PRO A 111 8.69 -0.08 13.88
CA PRO A 111 8.68 0.10 15.32
C PRO A 111 8.61 -1.25 16.04
N THR A 112 9.41 -1.40 17.09
CA THR A 112 9.37 -2.50 18.06
C THR A 112 8.99 -2.02 19.46
N ALA A 113 8.76 -0.71 19.61
CA ALA A 113 8.25 -0.06 20.80
C ALA A 113 7.59 1.28 20.41
N PRO A 114 6.69 1.82 21.26
CA PRO A 114 6.06 1.13 22.38
C PRO A 114 5.13 -0.01 21.90
N ASP A 115 4.61 -0.79 22.84
CA ASP A 115 3.60 -1.80 22.54
C ASP A 115 2.46 -1.19 21.70
N TRP A 116 2.04 -1.92 20.66
CA TRP A 116 0.95 -1.50 19.79
C TRP A 116 1.25 -0.23 19.00
N ALA A 117 2.51 0.11 18.75
CA ALA A 117 2.91 1.24 17.91
C ALA A 117 2.33 1.13 16.49
N HIS A 118 1.54 2.12 16.09
CA HIS A 118 0.87 2.21 14.79
C HIS A 118 1.66 3.11 13.85
N PHE A 119 1.74 2.70 12.60
CA PHE A 119 2.35 3.48 11.54
C PHE A 119 1.48 3.52 10.27
N THR A 120 1.59 4.61 9.51
CA THR A 120 0.84 4.85 8.28
C THR A 120 1.79 5.21 7.16
N LEU A 121 1.55 4.65 5.97
CA LEU A 121 2.30 5.00 4.76
C LEU A 121 1.41 5.66 3.71
N VAL A 122 0.13 5.30 3.66
CA VAL A 122 -0.86 5.95 2.79
C VAL A 122 -2.03 6.40 3.65
N GLU A 123 -2.39 7.68 3.52
CA GLU A 123 -3.55 8.29 4.18
C GLU A 123 -4.45 8.93 3.12
N ILE A 124 -5.75 8.67 3.19
CA ILE A 124 -6.75 9.20 2.28
C ILE A 124 -7.87 9.83 3.09
N THR A 125 -8.13 11.10 2.80
CA THR A 125 -9.19 11.88 3.44
C THR A 125 -10.07 12.53 2.37
N GLY A 126 -11.20 13.05 2.80
CA GLY A 126 -11.92 14.02 1.99
C GLY A 126 -13.30 14.34 2.51
N SER A 127 -14.13 14.90 1.63
CA SER A 127 -15.48 15.33 1.99
C SER A 127 -16.46 14.20 2.33
N GLY A 128 -17.58 14.54 2.96
CA GLY A 128 -18.68 13.61 3.28
C GLY A 128 -18.47 12.76 4.55
N SER A 129 -17.26 12.71 5.10
CA SER A 129 -16.95 12.08 6.39
C SER A 129 -15.67 12.69 6.97
N SER A 130 -15.49 12.63 8.29
CA SER A 130 -14.23 12.94 8.96
C SER A 130 -13.25 11.76 8.99
N GLU A 131 -13.63 10.62 8.40
CA GLU A 131 -12.78 9.43 8.32
C GLU A 131 -11.46 9.71 7.60
N VAL A 132 -10.42 9.17 8.21
CA VAL A 132 -9.05 9.12 7.71
C VAL A 132 -8.73 7.67 7.44
N VAL A 133 -8.87 7.26 6.18
CA VAL A 133 -8.66 5.87 5.77
C VAL A 133 -7.19 5.67 5.41
N ARG A 134 -6.63 4.54 5.84
CA ARG A 134 -5.21 4.19 5.70
C ARG A 134 -5.09 2.88 4.93
N PRO A 135 -5.12 2.90 3.59
CA PRO A 135 -5.01 1.68 2.78
C PRO A 135 -3.69 0.93 3.02
N VAL A 136 -2.62 1.64 3.40
CA VAL A 136 -1.33 1.05 3.71
C VAL A 136 -0.84 1.61 5.03
N GLY A 137 -0.87 0.77 6.05
CA GLY A 137 -0.32 1.04 7.37
C GLY A 137 0.01 -0.28 8.07
N GLY A 138 0.26 -0.21 9.37
CA GLY A 138 0.55 -1.40 10.14
C GLY A 138 0.76 -1.10 11.61
N GLN A 139 1.05 -2.17 12.34
CA GLN A 139 1.17 -2.12 13.78
C GLN A 139 2.23 -3.09 14.30
N TRP A 140 2.98 -2.65 15.31
CA TRP A 140 3.79 -3.53 16.16
C TRP A 140 2.88 -4.35 17.08
N ALA A 141 2.95 -5.67 17.02
CA ALA A 141 2.17 -6.58 17.86
C ALA A 141 3.11 -7.34 18.84
N PRO A 142 3.23 -6.88 20.10
CA PRO A 142 4.13 -7.49 21.08
C PRO A 142 3.92 -9.00 21.31
N PRO A 143 2.67 -9.54 21.35
CA PRO A 143 2.47 -10.97 21.55
C PRO A 143 3.11 -11.85 20.46
N LEU A 144 3.30 -11.31 19.27
CA LEU A 144 3.87 -11.99 18.11
C LEU A 144 5.31 -11.57 17.81
N GLN A 145 5.83 -10.59 18.57
CA GLN A 145 7.15 -10.00 18.37
C GLN A 145 7.42 -9.57 16.91
N GLY A 146 6.39 -9.03 16.25
CA GLY A 146 6.47 -8.61 14.85
C GLY A 146 5.63 -7.37 14.55
N SER A 147 5.98 -6.67 13.47
CA SER A 147 5.13 -5.63 12.89
C SER A 147 4.39 -6.21 11.69
N PHE A 148 3.11 -5.90 11.56
CA PHE A 148 2.22 -6.48 10.55
C PHE A 148 1.50 -5.38 9.77
N TRP A 149 1.30 -5.60 8.48
CA TRP A 149 0.52 -4.73 7.63
C TRP A 149 -0.97 -4.82 8.00
N GLY A 150 -1.69 -3.71 7.83
CA GLY A 150 -3.13 -3.62 8.00
C GLY A 150 -3.71 -2.38 7.33
N VAL A 151 -4.99 -2.45 6.99
CA VAL A 151 -5.78 -1.27 6.63
C VAL A 151 -6.32 -0.67 7.92
N GLY A 152 -6.39 0.66 8.00
CA GLY A 152 -7.02 1.31 9.15
C GLY A 152 -7.96 2.45 8.75
N ALA A 153 -8.75 2.91 9.71
CA ALA A 153 -9.60 4.09 9.62
C ALA A 153 -9.70 4.76 11.01
N ASP A 154 -9.70 6.08 11.07
CA ASP A 154 -9.84 6.84 12.31
C ASP A 154 -10.46 8.22 12.04
N GLY A 155 -10.82 8.97 13.08
CA GLY A 155 -11.41 10.31 12.97
C GLY A 155 -12.90 10.30 12.64
N GLY A 156 -13.46 9.16 12.20
CA GLY A 156 -14.88 8.92 12.04
C GLY A 156 -15.42 7.75 12.87
N PRO A 157 -16.63 7.25 12.56
CA PRO A 157 -17.31 6.25 13.36
C PRO A 157 -16.68 4.84 13.31
N THR A 158 -15.90 4.53 12.27
CA THR A 158 -15.28 3.21 12.09
C THR A 158 -14.29 2.91 13.21
N GLY A 159 -13.39 3.85 13.53
CA GLY A 159 -12.47 3.76 14.68
C GLY A 159 -11.52 2.54 14.65
N ASP A 160 -11.15 2.07 13.47
CA ASP A 160 -10.31 0.90 13.22
C ASP A 160 -8.84 1.29 13.02
N TRP A 161 -8.16 1.78 14.06
CA TRP A 161 -6.81 2.34 13.95
C TRP A 161 -5.89 1.56 13.00
N THR A 162 -5.91 0.22 13.07
CA THR A 162 -5.33 -0.71 12.06
C THR A 162 -5.86 -2.15 12.27
N ASP A 163 -6.53 -2.73 11.26
CA ASP A 163 -6.90 -4.16 11.18
C ASP A 163 -5.74 -4.98 10.59
N TRP A 164 -4.67 -5.12 11.38
CA TRP A 164 -3.49 -5.90 10.97
C TRP A 164 -3.76 -7.40 10.98
N ARG A 165 -2.97 -8.16 10.20
CA ARG A 165 -3.09 -9.63 10.13
C ARG A 165 -1.76 -10.33 10.33
N GLU A 166 -1.76 -11.41 11.11
CA GLU A 166 -0.58 -12.28 11.30
C GLU A 166 -0.03 -12.83 9.98
N SER A 167 -0.91 -13.06 9.01
CA SER A 167 -0.57 -13.47 7.65
C SER A 167 0.20 -12.41 6.86
N ALA A 168 0.35 -11.19 7.37
CA ALA A 168 0.93 -10.04 6.69
C ALA A 168 2.14 -9.43 7.42
N PRO A 169 3.19 -10.21 7.72
CA PRO A 169 4.37 -9.64 8.36
C PRO A 169 5.02 -8.58 7.46
N THR A 170 5.51 -7.53 8.09
CA THR A 170 6.35 -6.51 7.44
C THR A 170 7.72 -7.08 7.09
N THR A 171 8.43 -6.45 6.16
CA THR A 171 9.82 -6.81 5.83
C THR A 171 10.63 -5.54 5.68
N ALA A 172 11.59 -5.34 6.59
CA ALA A 172 12.52 -4.22 6.58
C ALA A 172 13.54 -4.32 5.44
N ASP A 173 14.08 -3.18 5.03
CA ASP A 173 15.12 -2.99 4.00
C ASP A 173 14.85 -3.75 2.67
N ARG A 174 13.58 -3.87 2.31
CA ARG A 174 13.16 -4.47 1.03
C ARG A 174 12.21 -3.56 0.27
N TRP A 175 12.50 -3.33 -1.01
CA TRP A 175 11.54 -2.73 -1.93
C TRP A 175 10.37 -3.70 -2.14
N GLN A 176 9.17 -3.20 -1.86
CA GLN A 176 7.91 -3.89 -2.12
C GLN A 176 7.00 -2.97 -2.92
N CYS A 177 6.19 -3.55 -3.80
CA CYS A 177 5.17 -2.83 -4.55
C CYS A 177 3.83 -2.98 -3.84
N PHE A 178 3.27 -1.87 -3.38
CA PHE A 178 1.93 -1.80 -2.83
C PHE A 178 1.01 -1.23 -3.88
N GLU A 179 -0.12 -1.90 -4.07
CA GLU A 179 -1.22 -1.41 -4.89
C GLU A 179 -2.51 -1.54 -4.09
N TRP A 180 -3.37 -0.52 -4.14
CA TRP A 180 -4.69 -0.55 -3.51
C TRP A 180 -5.77 -0.11 -4.47
N GLN A 181 -6.99 -0.55 -4.21
CA GLN A 181 -8.21 -0.08 -4.86
C GLN A 181 -9.04 0.68 -3.83
N TRP A 182 -9.50 1.86 -4.21
CA TRP A 182 -10.52 2.63 -3.52
C TRP A 182 -11.82 2.50 -4.31
N ASP A 183 -12.82 1.82 -3.75
CA ASP A 183 -14.08 1.54 -4.43
C ASP A 183 -15.29 1.98 -3.59
N PRO A 184 -15.88 3.14 -3.90
CA PRO A 184 -17.06 3.63 -3.18
C PRO A 184 -18.34 2.89 -3.56
N ALA A 185 -18.40 2.19 -4.71
CA ALA A 185 -19.60 1.47 -5.12
C ALA A 185 -19.82 0.22 -4.25
N ASP A 186 -18.72 -0.46 -3.91
CA ASP A 186 -18.70 -1.62 -3.01
C ASP A 186 -18.30 -1.27 -1.57
N ASN A 187 -18.07 0.03 -1.29
CA ASN A 187 -17.55 0.56 -0.02
C ASN A 187 -16.35 -0.27 0.50
N ARG A 188 -15.31 -0.35 -0.33
CA ARG A 188 -14.21 -1.30 -0.18
C ARG A 188 -12.84 -0.65 -0.39
N VAL A 189 -11.89 -1.08 0.42
CA VAL A 189 -10.45 -0.95 0.16
C VAL A 189 -9.86 -2.32 -0.08
N ALA A 190 -9.32 -2.56 -1.28
CA ALA A 190 -8.60 -3.80 -1.59
C ALA A 190 -7.10 -3.55 -1.67
N LEU A 191 -6.29 -4.52 -1.25
CA LEU A 191 -4.83 -4.39 -1.19
C LEU A 191 -4.13 -5.53 -1.95
N TRP A 192 -3.04 -5.18 -2.63
CA TRP A 192 -2.08 -6.10 -3.24
C TRP A 192 -0.68 -5.73 -2.77
N ILE A 193 0.14 -6.75 -2.49
CA ILE A 193 1.55 -6.58 -2.13
C ILE A 193 2.37 -7.46 -3.08
N ASP A 194 3.33 -6.86 -3.77
CA ASP A 194 4.14 -7.49 -4.82
C ASP A 194 3.28 -8.22 -5.86
N GLY A 195 2.16 -7.59 -6.25
CA GLY A 195 1.20 -8.10 -7.23
C GLY A 195 0.22 -9.16 -6.69
N VAL A 196 0.42 -9.66 -5.47
CA VAL A 196 -0.41 -10.69 -4.83
C VAL A 196 -1.56 -10.05 -4.05
N ALA A 197 -2.79 -10.46 -4.34
CA ALA A 197 -3.98 -9.97 -3.66
C ALA A 197 -3.98 -10.38 -2.17
N ARG A 198 -4.37 -9.44 -1.31
CA ARG A 198 -4.47 -9.60 0.15
C ARG A 198 -5.91 -9.40 0.62
N PRO A 199 -6.82 -10.35 0.30
CA PRO A 199 -8.22 -10.24 0.70
C PRO A 199 -8.41 -10.28 2.23
N ASP A 200 -7.43 -10.82 2.95
CA ASP A 200 -7.34 -10.80 4.42
C ASP A 200 -7.08 -9.41 5.00
N LEU A 201 -6.42 -8.53 4.23
CA LEU A 201 -6.10 -7.14 4.59
C LEU A 201 -7.08 -6.12 4.02
N SER A 202 -8.12 -6.57 3.29
CA SER A 202 -9.08 -5.66 2.66
C SER A 202 -10.20 -5.27 3.63
N ALA A 203 -10.63 -4.02 3.58
CA ALA A 203 -11.80 -3.52 4.31
C ALA A 203 -13.03 -3.50 3.39
N THR A 204 -14.20 -3.86 3.91
CA THR A 204 -15.52 -3.72 3.26
C THR A 204 -16.52 -3.17 4.26
N THR A 205 -17.73 -2.80 3.80
CA THR A 205 -18.83 -2.30 4.64
C THR A 205 -18.96 -3.00 5.99
N THR A 206 -18.93 -4.33 6.02
CA THR A 206 -19.17 -5.12 7.24
C THR A 206 -17.96 -5.92 7.69
N ARG A 207 -16.81 -5.74 7.01
CA ARG A 207 -15.57 -6.44 7.34
C ARG A 207 -14.44 -5.43 7.48
N HIS A 208 -14.22 -5.04 8.71
CA HIS A 208 -13.14 -4.19 9.18
C HIS A 208 -12.86 -4.56 10.66
N GLY A 209 -11.74 -4.11 11.20
CA GLY A 209 -11.32 -4.36 12.59
C GLY A 209 -11.90 -3.37 13.61
N GLY A 210 -12.70 -2.41 13.15
CA GLY A 210 -13.24 -1.30 13.95
C GLY A 210 -14.49 -1.60 14.78
N ASN A 211 -15.17 -0.52 15.13
CA ASN A 211 -16.44 -0.51 15.86
C ASN A 211 -17.55 -1.30 15.13
N PRO A 212 -18.61 -1.76 15.84
CA PRO A 212 -19.73 -2.48 15.23
C PRO A 212 -20.69 -1.54 14.48
N VAL A 213 -20.16 -0.84 13.47
CA VAL A 213 -20.85 0.06 12.53
C VAL A 213 -20.37 -0.27 11.13
N ASP A 214 -21.02 0.26 10.09
CA ASP A 214 -20.49 0.09 8.73
C ASP A 214 -19.19 0.88 8.55
N PHE A 215 -18.24 0.30 7.79
CA PHE A 215 -17.05 1.00 7.33
C PHE A 215 -17.44 2.25 6.54
N VAL A 216 -16.79 3.38 6.80
CA VAL A 216 -17.11 4.63 6.11
C VAL A 216 -15.95 5.07 5.22
N LEU A 217 -16.18 5.08 3.91
CA LEU A 217 -15.28 5.73 2.94
C LEU A 217 -15.67 7.20 2.75
N PRO A 218 -14.76 8.17 2.98
CA PRO A 218 -14.98 9.55 2.57
C PRO A 218 -14.99 9.65 1.04
N LYS A 219 -15.47 10.78 0.51
CA LYS A 219 -15.22 11.15 -0.88
C LYS A 219 -13.78 11.67 -0.99
N ALA A 220 -12.86 10.76 -1.30
CA ALA A 220 -11.43 11.05 -1.41
C ALA A 220 -11.13 12.29 -2.28
N ASP A 221 -10.54 13.30 -1.65
CA ASP A 221 -10.03 14.51 -2.31
C ASP A 221 -8.56 14.80 -1.97
N THR A 222 -8.02 14.08 -1.00
CA THR A 222 -6.63 14.21 -0.57
C THR A 222 -6.01 12.83 -0.40
N VAL A 223 -4.87 12.60 -1.05
CA VAL A 223 -4.08 11.36 -0.92
C VAL A 223 -2.67 11.72 -0.45
N LYS A 224 -2.23 11.13 0.64
CA LYS A 224 -0.89 11.32 1.20
C LYS A 224 -0.11 10.02 1.15
N LEU A 225 1.18 10.10 0.78
CA LEU A 225 2.11 8.97 0.76
C LEU A 225 3.41 9.36 1.48
N GLY A 226 3.86 8.53 2.42
CA GLY A 226 4.96 8.89 3.31
C GLY A 226 5.09 7.98 4.51
N TRP A 227 5.28 8.61 5.67
CA TRP A 227 5.37 7.93 6.97
C TRP A 227 4.72 8.78 8.06
N GLN A 228 4.01 8.13 8.97
CA GLN A 228 3.67 8.65 10.27
C GLN A 228 3.72 7.54 11.30
N LEU A 229 4.32 7.83 12.46
CA LEU A 229 4.15 7.03 13.66
C LEU A 229 3.30 7.81 14.66
N TYR A 230 2.38 7.14 15.37
CA TYR A 230 1.48 7.82 16.31
C TYR A 230 2.04 7.88 17.73
N GLN A 231 2.52 6.75 18.25
CA GLN A 231 2.92 6.63 19.65
C GLN A 231 4.31 7.23 19.90
N PRO A 232 4.49 8.03 20.96
CA PRO A 232 5.79 8.62 21.31
C PRO A 232 6.76 7.57 21.88
N GLY A 233 8.05 7.95 21.93
CA GLY A 233 9.13 7.10 22.48
C GLY A 233 9.38 5.79 21.73
N PRO A 234 9.42 5.78 20.38
CA PRO A 234 9.61 4.54 19.66
C PRO A 234 11.01 3.98 19.74
N THR A 235 11.10 2.68 19.46
CA THR A 235 12.33 2.03 19.03
C THR A 235 12.10 1.50 17.60
N PRO A 236 12.95 1.86 16.62
CA PRO A 236 14.02 2.86 16.68
C PRO A 236 13.49 4.29 16.92
N ALA A 237 14.41 5.22 17.25
CA ALA A 237 14.06 6.61 17.54
C ALA A 237 13.80 7.46 16.28
N HIS A 238 14.10 6.95 15.10
CA HIS A 238 13.82 7.57 13.81
C HIS A 238 13.43 6.50 12.79
N PHE A 239 12.84 6.93 11.68
CA PHE A 239 12.42 6.05 10.58
C PHE A 239 12.79 6.66 9.25
N ASP A 240 13.37 5.83 8.39
CA ASP A 240 13.66 6.14 7.00
C ASP A 240 12.81 5.26 6.08
N VAL A 241 12.13 5.91 5.14
CA VAL A 241 11.29 5.26 4.13
C VAL A 241 11.68 5.80 2.76
N TRP A 242 11.79 4.94 1.77
CA TRP A 242 11.99 5.32 0.39
C TRP A 242 10.74 5.00 -0.41
N LEU A 243 10.28 5.95 -1.22
CA LEU A 243 9.14 5.82 -2.11
C LEU A 243 9.60 6.05 -3.56
N ASP A 244 9.02 5.29 -4.48
CA ASP A 244 9.28 5.39 -5.91
C ASP A 244 8.01 4.96 -6.69
N ASP A 245 7.95 5.32 -7.98
CA ASP A 245 6.92 4.88 -8.92
C ASP A 245 5.47 5.12 -8.43
N ILE A 246 5.20 6.28 -7.80
CA ILE A 246 3.88 6.63 -7.28
C ILE A 246 2.93 6.88 -8.45
N ALA A 247 1.75 6.25 -8.41
CA ALA A 247 0.71 6.46 -9.41
C ALA A 247 -0.68 6.31 -8.82
N LEU A 248 -1.61 7.18 -9.24
CA LEU A 248 -3.05 7.04 -9.03
C LEU A 248 -3.72 6.93 -10.39
N ALA A 249 -4.67 6.01 -10.58
CA ALA A 249 -5.24 5.71 -11.90
C ALA A 249 -6.67 5.20 -11.84
N THR A 250 -7.36 5.22 -12.99
CA THR A 250 -8.73 4.69 -13.12
C THR A 250 -8.78 3.17 -13.35
N ARG A 251 -7.63 2.53 -13.49
CA ARG A 251 -7.49 1.08 -13.72
C ARG A 251 -6.35 0.52 -12.89
N ARG A 252 -6.40 -0.79 -12.64
CA ARG A 252 -5.31 -1.51 -11.98
C ARG A 252 -3.99 -1.30 -12.72
N LEU A 253 -2.96 -0.92 -11.98
CA LEU A 253 -1.62 -0.58 -12.45
C LEU A 253 -0.71 -1.81 -12.45
N GLY A 254 -0.92 -2.69 -11.47
CA GLY A 254 -0.11 -3.86 -11.21
C GLY A 254 1.26 -3.55 -10.60
N CYS A 255 1.90 -4.65 -10.24
CA CYS A 255 3.31 -4.81 -9.93
C CYS A 255 3.83 -5.87 -10.93
#